data_AF-A0A969HJG6-F1
#
_entry.id   AF-A0A969HJG6-F1
#
_cell.length_a   1.000
_cell.length_b   1.000
_cell.length_c   1.000
_cell.angle_alpha   90.00
_cell.angle_beta   90.00
_cell.angle_gamma   90.00
#
_symmetry.space_group_name_H-M   'P 1'
#
loop_
_entity.id
_entity.type
_entity.pdbx_description
1 polymer ?
#
loop_
_entity_poly.entity_id
_entity_poly.type
_entity_poly.pdbx_seq_one_letter_code
_entity_poly.pdbx_strand_id
1 'polypeptide(L)'
;MGGPPAVYLLWYKRGRDLPPGVVPEYISEPPSDLPAPIAGALIDEKADLQDIIATITDLGRRGVLRLEEQQKEGFLGIGSGREYTFHLVDASKATRPYEKALLKGIFGSKSEQRMADLRQRFYTHIPTLQKELYNELVRAGFFPSDPNATRGKWIGLGVIALIVSVVISCGLLIALGDYSMLAICPGLALLTSALGLILWPPICPAKPNRAPKKPPSGWPSSATCKPSKSTATWPK
;
A
#
# COMPACT_ATOMS: atom_id res chain seq x y z
N MET A 1 26.25 1.94 22.87
CA MET A 1 25.44 2.71 21.90
C MET A 1 24.23 1.89 21.49
N GLY A 2 23.26 1.70 22.40
CA GLY A 2 21.98 1.05 22.13
C GLY A 2 20.88 1.96 22.66
N GLY A 3 19.83 2.22 21.88
CA GLY A 3 18.76 3.17 22.22
C GLY A 3 18.36 4.06 21.03
N PRO A 4 17.67 5.19 21.29
CA PRO A 4 17.17 6.13 20.27
C PRO A 4 18.20 6.55 19.19
N PRO A 5 19.50 6.76 19.51
CA PRO A 5 20.50 7.10 18.50
C PRO A 5 20.75 5.99 17.48
N ALA A 6 20.65 4.72 17.88
CA ALA A 6 20.81 3.59 16.97
C ALA A 6 19.62 3.49 16.00
N VAL A 7 18.41 3.80 16.48
CA VAL A 7 17.19 3.89 15.66
C VAL A 7 17.30 5.03 14.66
N TYR A 8 17.76 6.20 15.13
CA TYR A 8 17.99 7.36 14.28
C TYR A 8 19.07 7.09 13.22
N LEU A 9 20.19 6.46 13.58
CA LEU A 9 21.25 6.09 12.64
C LEU A 9 20.78 5.05 11.61
N LEU A 10 19.96 4.09 12.05
CA LEU A 10 19.35 3.12 11.15
C LEU A 10 18.39 3.80 10.16
N TRP A 11 17.56 4.73 10.63
CA TRP A 11 16.71 5.56 9.77
C TRP A 11 17.54 6.40 8.79
N TYR A 12 18.57 7.09 9.28
CA TYR A 12 19.43 7.94 8.46
C TYR A 12 20.13 7.16 7.33
N LYS A 13 20.54 5.91 7.61
CA LYS A 13 21.21 5.06 6.62
C LYS A 13 20.26 4.31 5.67
N ARG A 14 19.03 4.00 6.09
CA ARG A 14 18.16 3.04 5.38
C ARG A 14 16.76 3.53 5.05
N GLY A 15 16.26 4.55 5.74
CA GLY A 15 14.91 5.10 5.58
C GLY A 15 14.84 6.50 4.98
N ARG A 16 15.99 7.13 4.67
CA ARG A 16 16.01 8.48 4.10
C ARG A 16 15.68 8.43 2.60
N ASP A 17 14.59 9.08 2.23
CA ASP A 17 14.29 9.38 0.83
C ASP A 17 15.35 10.33 0.27
N LEU A 18 15.89 10.01 -0.90
CA LEU A 18 16.72 10.97 -1.63
C LEU A 18 15.82 12.16 -2.04
N PRO A 19 16.34 13.40 -1.97
CA PRO A 19 15.61 14.53 -2.49
C PRO A 19 15.23 14.23 -3.95
N PRO A 20 13.97 14.49 -4.36
CA PRO A 20 13.61 14.35 -5.75
C PRO A 20 14.60 15.16 -6.58
N GLY A 21 15.07 14.59 -7.69
CA GLY A 21 15.88 15.34 -8.66
C GLY A 21 15.12 16.57 -9.15
N VAL A 22 15.79 17.44 -9.90
CA VAL A 22 15.16 18.64 -10.51
C VAL A 22 13.86 18.24 -11.21
N VAL A 23 12.72 18.62 -10.63
CA VAL A 23 11.39 18.40 -11.20
C VAL A 23 11.20 19.51 -12.24
N PRO A 24 10.98 19.18 -13.52
CA PRO A 24 10.77 20.20 -14.53
C PRO A 24 9.50 20.99 -14.20
N GLU A 25 9.57 22.32 -14.30
CA GLU A 25 8.43 23.22 -14.05
C GLU A 25 7.27 22.99 -15.03
N TYR A 26 7.57 22.34 -16.16
CA TYR A 26 6.59 21.87 -17.13
C TYR A 26 6.86 20.42 -17.53
N ILE A 27 5.88 19.55 -17.30
CA ILE A 27 5.88 18.19 -17.83
C ILE A 27 5.23 18.25 -19.23
N SER A 28 6.05 18.17 -20.27
CA SER A 28 5.61 18.23 -21.68
C SER A 28 5.14 16.89 -22.23
N GLU A 29 5.38 15.80 -21.49
CA GLU A 29 5.00 14.45 -21.90
C GLU A 29 3.60 14.12 -21.38
N PRO A 30 2.73 13.48 -22.20
CA PRO A 30 1.43 13.03 -21.73
C PRO A 30 1.60 12.08 -20.54
N PRO A 31 0.67 12.08 -19.57
CA PRO A 31 0.72 11.16 -18.44
C PRO A 31 0.83 9.73 -18.98
N SER A 32 1.75 8.94 -18.41
CA SER A 32 1.94 7.54 -18.80
C SER A 32 0.62 6.77 -18.76
N ASP A 33 0.43 5.76 -19.64
CA ASP A 33 -0.73 4.84 -19.60
C ASP A 33 -0.68 3.85 -18.41
N LEU A 34 -0.20 4.31 -17.26
CA LEU A 34 -0.22 3.54 -16.04
C LEU A 34 -1.68 3.28 -15.64
N PRO A 35 -2.01 2.05 -15.23
CA PRO A 35 -3.33 1.78 -14.68
C PRO A 35 -3.59 2.69 -13.48
N ALA A 36 -4.79 3.25 -13.40
CA ALA A 36 -5.24 4.04 -12.27
C ALA A 36 -4.89 3.45 -10.89
N PRO A 37 -5.09 2.15 -10.60
CA PRO A 37 -4.75 1.58 -9.29
C PRO A 37 -3.25 1.52 -8.99
N ILE A 38 -2.41 1.46 -10.01
CA ILE A 38 -0.95 1.48 -9.84
C ILE A 38 -0.50 2.90 -9.57
N ALA A 39 -1.07 3.88 -10.30
CA ALA A 39 -0.76 5.28 -10.10
C ALA A 39 -1.15 5.76 -8.71
N GLY A 40 -2.34 5.38 -8.22
CA GLY A 40 -2.80 5.66 -6.86
C GLY A 40 -1.84 5.12 -5.80
N ALA A 41 -1.66 3.79 -5.80
CA ALA A 41 -0.76 3.10 -4.88
C ALA A 41 0.72 3.56 -4.92
N LEU A 42 1.16 4.19 -6.02
CA LEU A 42 2.50 4.77 -6.12
C LEU A 42 2.59 6.15 -5.48
N ILE A 43 1.51 6.92 -5.50
CA ILE A 43 1.45 8.27 -4.91
C ILE A 43 1.41 8.18 -3.38
N ASP A 44 0.56 7.31 -2.84
CA ASP A 44 0.33 7.17 -1.40
C ASP A 44 1.12 6.01 -0.75
N GLU A 45 1.83 5.22 -1.56
CA GLU A 45 2.58 4.02 -1.16
C GLU A 45 1.73 2.98 -0.44
N LYS A 46 0.41 3.03 -0.66
CA LYS A 46 -0.55 2.17 0.02
C LYS A 46 -1.57 1.65 -0.98
N ALA A 47 -1.70 0.33 -1.05
CA ALA A 47 -2.85 -0.29 -1.70
C ALA A 47 -4.07 -0.16 -0.77
N ASP A 48 -4.88 0.87 -0.95
CA ASP A 48 -6.09 1.12 -0.18
C ASP A 48 -7.35 0.71 -0.95
N LEU A 49 -8.51 0.82 -0.30
CA LEU A 49 -9.80 0.53 -0.95
C LEU A 49 -10.02 1.40 -2.21
N GLN A 50 -9.45 2.60 -2.22
CA GLN A 50 -9.53 3.53 -3.34
C GLN A 50 -8.87 2.96 -4.59
N ASP A 51 -7.74 2.26 -4.48
CA ASP A 51 -7.10 1.59 -5.62
C ASP A 51 -7.92 0.40 -6.12
N ILE A 52 -8.62 -0.29 -5.22
CA ILE A 52 -9.54 -1.37 -5.63
C ILE A 52 -10.68 -0.79 -6.47
N ILE A 53 -11.25 0.34 -6.05
CA ILE A 53 -12.28 1.05 -6.82
C ILE A 53 -11.71 1.53 -8.16
N ALA A 54 -10.51 2.11 -8.16
CA ALA A 54 -9.81 2.52 -9.37
C ALA A 54 -9.59 1.35 -10.34
N THR A 55 -9.33 0.15 -9.81
CA THR A 55 -9.23 -1.08 -10.61
C THR A 55 -10.57 -1.44 -11.25
N ILE A 56 -11.68 -1.39 -10.49
CA ILE A 56 -13.02 -1.66 -11.04
C ILE A 56 -13.35 -0.68 -12.16
N THR A 57 -13.06 0.60 -11.97
CA THR A 57 -13.27 1.63 -13.00
C THR A 57 -12.39 1.42 -14.23
N ASP A 58 -11.10 1.08 -14.07
CA ASP A 58 -10.21 0.77 -15.22
C ASP A 58 -10.69 -0.46 -15.99
N LEU A 59 -11.15 -1.51 -15.30
CA LEU A 59 -11.73 -2.71 -15.91
C LEU A 59 -13.05 -2.41 -16.63
N GLY A 60 -13.87 -1.52 -16.08
CA GLY A 60 -15.08 -1.00 -16.72
C GLY A 60 -14.75 -0.28 -18.03
N ARG A 61 -13.77 0.62 -18.01
CA ARG A 61 -13.29 1.36 -19.19
C ARG A 61 -12.74 0.43 -20.28
N ARG A 62 -12.09 -0.67 -19.90
CA ARG A 62 -11.56 -1.70 -20.83
C ARG A 62 -12.63 -2.67 -21.34
N GLY A 63 -13.87 -2.57 -20.86
CA GLY A 63 -14.97 -3.46 -21.24
C GLY A 63 -14.78 -4.89 -20.73
N VAL A 64 -14.09 -5.06 -19.60
CA VAL A 64 -14.02 -6.33 -18.86
C VAL A 64 -15.30 -6.50 -18.02
N LEU A 65 -15.77 -5.39 -17.46
CA LEU A 65 -16.93 -5.30 -16.55
C LEU A 65 -17.93 -4.28 -17.07
N ARG A 66 -19.21 -4.51 -16.80
CA ARG A 66 -20.27 -3.54 -17.00
C ARG A 66 -21.04 -3.35 -15.71
N LEU A 67 -21.25 -2.08 -15.32
CA LEU A 67 -22.11 -1.72 -14.22
C LEU A 67 -23.46 -1.30 -14.80
N GLU A 68 -24.52 -1.91 -14.31
CA GLU A 68 -25.89 -1.54 -14.65
C GLU A 68 -26.58 -0.97 -13.41
N GLU A 69 -27.14 0.23 -13.54
CA GLU A 69 -27.96 0.88 -12.50
C GLU A 69 -29.42 0.62 -12.83
N GLN A 70 -30.11 -0.07 -11.91
CA GLN A 70 -31.54 -0.32 -11.99
C GLN A 70 -32.25 0.49 -10.91
N GLN A 71 -33.19 1.32 -11.34
CA GLN A 71 -34.04 2.07 -10.43
C GLN A 71 -35.17 1.17 -9.95
N LYS A 72 -35.21 0.93 -8.64
CA LYS A 72 -36.32 0.21 -8.00
C LYS A 72 -37.39 1.24 -7.66
N GLU A 73 -38.45 1.25 -8.44
CA GLU A 73 -39.62 2.08 -8.14
C GLU A 73 -40.33 1.50 -6.90
N GLY A 74 -40.42 2.31 -5.85
CA GLY A 74 -41.17 1.98 -4.65
C GLY A 74 -42.67 2.14 -4.88
N PHE A 75 -43.50 1.36 -4.19
CA PHE A 75 -44.94 1.55 -4.21
C PHE A 75 -45.28 2.94 -3.67
N LEU A 76 -45.91 3.80 -4.48
CA LEU A 76 -46.25 5.18 -4.14
C LEU A 76 -45.06 6.10 -3.76
N GLY A 77 -43.87 5.85 -4.30
CA GLY A 77 -42.70 6.72 -4.10
C GLY A 77 -42.01 6.57 -2.74
N ILE A 78 -42.52 5.72 -1.84
CA ILE A 78 -41.90 5.38 -0.57
C ILE A 78 -40.95 4.19 -0.81
N GLY A 79 -39.65 4.41 -0.58
CA GLY A 79 -38.63 3.37 -0.73
C GLY A 79 -38.04 3.24 -2.14
N SER A 80 -38.04 4.31 -2.95
CA SER A 80 -37.28 4.31 -4.20
C SER A 80 -35.79 4.07 -3.90
N GLY A 81 -35.22 3.07 -4.56
CA GLY A 81 -33.85 2.62 -4.34
C GLY A 81 -33.11 2.47 -5.65
N ARG A 82 -31.78 2.50 -5.58
CA ARG A 82 -30.90 2.19 -6.73
C ARG A 82 -30.24 0.87 -6.45
N GLU A 83 -30.45 -0.09 -7.33
CA GLU A 83 -29.79 -1.40 -7.31
C GLU A 83 -28.71 -1.38 -8.39
N TYR A 84 -27.49 -1.76 -8.02
CA TYR A 84 -26.37 -1.85 -8.96
C TYR A 84 -26.02 -3.31 -9.17
N THR A 85 -25.94 -3.71 -10.43
CA THR A 85 -25.57 -5.07 -10.83
C THR A 85 -24.30 -5.04 -11.67
N PHE A 86 -23.35 -5.90 -11.31
CA PHE A 86 -22.12 -6.09 -12.05
C PHE A 86 -22.28 -7.26 -13.01
N HIS A 87 -21.95 -7.04 -14.28
CA HIS A 87 -21.90 -8.07 -15.31
C HIS A 87 -20.46 -8.27 -15.79
N LEU A 88 -20.04 -9.52 -15.86
CA LEU A 88 -18.76 -9.91 -16.44
C LEU A 88 -18.92 -10.00 -17.95
N VAL A 89 -18.23 -9.12 -18.68
CA VAL A 89 -18.30 -9.05 -20.15
C VAL A 89 -17.24 -9.95 -20.76
N ASP A 90 -15.97 -9.74 -20.38
CA ASP A 90 -14.85 -10.48 -20.94
C ASP A 90 -13.70 -10.59 -19.94
N ALA A 91 -13.59 -11.74 -19.28
CA ALA A 91 -12.53 -12.02 -18.32
C ALA A 91 -11.15 -12.17 -18.96
N SER A 92 -11.05 -12.45 -20.26
CA SER A 92 -9.77 -12.69 -20.94
C SER A 92 -8.92 -11.42 -21.03
N LYS A 93 -9.57 -10.26 -21.05
CA LYS A 93 -8.93 -8.93 -21.06
C LYS A 93 -8.25 -8.57 -19.74
N ALA A 94 -8.56 -9.25 -18.65
CA ALA A 94 -7.87 -9.08 -17.37
C ALA A 94 -6.56 -9.87 -17.38
N THR A 95 -5.48 -9.19 -17.74
CA THR A 95 -4.16 -9.80 -17.92
C THR A 95 -3.40 -9.92 -16.61
N ARG A 96 -3.60 -8.98 -15.68
CA ARG A 96 -2.78 -8.85 -14.47
C ARG A 96 -3.24 -9.76 -13.32
N PRO A 97 -2.34 -10.22 -12.44
CA PRO A 97 -2.70 -11.13 -11.35
C PRO A 97 -3.74 -10.54 -10.39
N TYR A 98 -3.58 -9.28 -10.00
CA TYR A 98 -4.52 -8.60 -9.10
C TYR A 98 -5.90 -8.37 -9.76
N GLU A 99 -5.95 -8.13 -11.08
CA GLU A 99 -7.21 -8.00 -11.83
C GLU A 99 -7.97 -9.34 -11.82
N LYS A 100 -7.27 -10.45 -12.06
CA LYS A 100 -7.87 -11.79 -12.01
C LYS A 100 -8.36 -12.15 -10.61
N ALA A 101 -7.58 -11.81 -9.58
CA ALA A 101 -7.97 -12.00 -8.19
C ALA A 101 -9.22 -11.16 -7.84
N LEU A 102 -9.31 -9.92 -8.34
CA LEU A 102 -10.45 -9.03 -8.17
C LEU A 102 -11.71 -9.62 -8.83
N LEU A 103 -11.60 -10.04 -10.09
CA LEU A 103 -12.71 -10.68 -10.80
C LEU A 103 -13.18 -11.94 -10.05
N LYS A 104 -12.26 -12.78 -9.59
CA LYS A 104 -12.58 -13.97 -8.80
C LYS A 104 -13.26 -13.61 -7.47
N GLY A 105 -12.86 -12.52 -6.82
CA GLY A 105 -13.47 -12.05 -5.58
C GLY A 105 -14.87 -11.44 -5.77
N ILE A 106 -15.12 -10.80 -6.92
CA ILE A 106 -16.42 -10.19 -7.24
C ILE A 106 -17.42 -11.24 -7.74
N PHE A 107 -17.01 -12.05 -8.70
CA PHE A 107 -17.89 -12.93 -9.45
C PHE A 107 -17.85 -14.38 -8.96
N GLY A 108 -16.74 -14.83 -8.39
CA GLY A 108 -16.53 -16.23 -8.05
C GLY A 108 -16.71 -17.11 -9.29
N SER A 109 -17.78 -17.92 -9.30
CA SER A 109 -18.17 -18.77 -10.44
C SER A 109 -19.35 -18.20 -11.24
N LYS A 110 -19.88 -17.03 -10.88
CA LYS A 110 -21.04 -16.41 -11.53
C LYS A 110 -20.59 -15.42 -12.60
N SER A 111 -21.46 -15.10 -13.56
CA SER A 111 -21.23 -14.04 -14.55
C SER A 111 -21.89 -12.71 -14.16
N GLU A 112 -22.76 -12.72 -13.17
CA GLU A 112 -23.54 -11.58 -12.71
C GLU A 112 -23.59 -11.56 -11.17
N GLN A 113 -23.38 -10.37 -10.59
CA GLN A 113 -23.38 -10.19 -9.14
C GLN A 113 -23.99 -8.85 -8.75
N ARG A 114 -24.97 -8.87 -7.84
CA ARG A 114 -25.55 -7.66 -7.26
C ARG A 114 -24.59 -7.02 -6.27
N MET A 115 -24.52 -5.69 -6.27
CA MET A 115 -23.66 -4.92 -5.38
C MET A 115 -24.02 -5.11 -3.90
N ALA A 116 -25.30 -5.30 -3.59
CA ALA A 116 -25.76 -5.57 -2.22
C ALA A 116 -25.15 -6.87 -1.66
N ASP A 117 -25.21 -7.96 -2.43
CA ASP A 117 -24.66 -9.27 -2.04
C ASP A 117 -23.12 -9.25 -1.97
N LEU A 118 -22.49 -8.45 -2.83
CA LEU A 118 -21.04 -8.33 -2.89
C LEU A 118 -20.47 -7.65 -1.64
N ARG A 119 -21.08 -6.57 -1.15
CA ARG A 119 -20.55 -5.73 -0.05
C ARG A 119 -20.19 -6.53 1.20
N GLN A 120 -20.99 -7.54 1.55
CA GLN A 120 -20.78 -8.31 2.78
C GLN A 120 -19.65 -9.32 2.67
N ARG A 121 -19.41 -9.89 1.48
CA ARG A 121 -18.43 -10.96 1.27
C ARG A 121 -17.09 -10.43 0.76
N PHE A 122 -17.11 -9.35 -0.01
CA PHE A 122 -15.93 -8.81 -0.67
C PHE A 122 -14.85 -8.34 0.31
N TYR A 123 -15.24 -7.89 1.51
CA TYR A 123 -14.30 -7.39 2.52
C TYR A 123 -13.23 -8.43 2.92
N THR A 124 -13.56 -9.72 2.93
CA THR A 124 -12.59 -10.79 3.27
C THR A 124 -11.52 -10.98 2.20
N HIS A 125 -11.80 -10.55 0.96
CA HIS A 125 -10.87 -10.64 -0.16
C HIS A 125 -9.95 -9.41 -0.28
N ILE A 126 -10.32 -8.27 0.32
CA ILE A 126 -9.54 -7.02 0.26
C ILE A 126 -8.07 -7.23 0.64
N PRO A 127 -7.71 -7.87 1.77
CA PRO A 127 -6.30 -8.03 2.14
C PRO A 127 -5.50 -8.84 1.12
N THR A 128 -6.16 -9.82 0.48
CA THR A 128 -5.53 -10.64 -0.57
C THR A 128 -5.29 -9.80 -1.83
N LEU A 129 -6.26 -8.97 -2.22
CA LEU A 129 -6.14 -8.07 -3.37
C LEU A 129 -5.05 -7.02 -3.17
N GLN A 130 -4.99 -6.42 -1.98
CA GLN A 130 -3.93 -5.48 -1.62
C GLN A 130 -2.56 -6.13 -1.74
N LYS A 131 -2.40 -7.35 -1.23
CA LYS A 131 -1.14 -8.11 -1.34
C LYS A 131 -0.75 -8.39 -2.79
N GLU A 132 -1.68 -8.81 -3.64
CA GLU A 132 -1.41 -9.04 -5.07
C GLU A 132 -1.05 -7.74 -5.80
N LEU A 133 -1.69 -6.61 -5.45
CA LEU A 133 -1.36 -5.30 -6.01
C LEU A 133 0.06 -4.87 -5.61
N TYR A 134 0.44 -5.02 -4.33
CA TYR A 134 1.82 -4.77 -3.89
C TYR A 134 2.83 -5.68 -4.57
N ASN A 135 2.52 -6.98 -4.71
CA ASN A 135 3.39 -7.91 -5.41
C ASN A 135 3.62 -7.48 -6.85
N GLU A 136 2.60 -6.97 -7.53
CA GLU A 136 2.72 -6.44 -8.88
C GLU A 136 3.60 -5.18 -8.91
N LEU A 137 3.45 -4.26 -7.97
CA LEU A 137 4.30 -3.06 -7.86
C LEU A 137 5.77 -3.43 -7.60
N VAL A 138 6.03 -4.41 -6.74
CA VAL A 138 7.38 -4.93 -6.46
C VAL A 138 7.96 -5.64 -7.70
N ARG A 139 7.16 -6.48 -8.38
CA ARG A 139 7.56 -7.15 -9.63
C ARG A 139 7.85 -6.16 -10.74
N ALA A 140 7.06 -5.10 -10.81
CA ALA A 140 7.29 -4.02 -11.74
C ALA A 140 8.57 -3.26 -11.40
N GLY A 141 9.06 -3.33 -10.16
CA GLY A 141 10.27 -2.63 -9.71
C GLY A 141 9.98 -1.23 -9.18
N PHE A 142 8.71 -0.89 -8.96
CA PHE A 142 8.28 0.36 -8.31
C PHE A 142 8.46 0.35 -6.79
N PHE A 143 8.71 -0.81 -6.18
CA PHE A 143 9.14 -0.94 -4.78
C PHE A 143 10.21 -2.02 -4.63
N PRO A 144 11.22 -1.83 -3.75
CA PRO A 144 12.28 -2.81 -3.52
C PRO A 144 11.81 -4.01 -2.69
N SER A 145 10.75 -3.87 -1.91
CA SER A 145 10.17 -4.90 -1.05
C SER A 145 8.73 -4.56 -0.72
N ASP A 146 7.92 -5.56 -0.35
CA ASP A 146 6.54 -5.36 0.12
C ASP A 146 6.55 -4.43 1.37
N PRO A 147 5.91 -3.25 1.30
CA PRO A 147 5.84 -2.30 2.41
C PRO A 147 5.15 -2.89 3.65
N ASN A 148 4.10 -3.68 3.47
CA ASN A 148 3.33 -4.25 4.58
C ASN A 148 4.10 -5.34 5.32
N ALA A 149 4.79 -6.22 4.58
CA ALA A 149 5.66 -7.23 5.18
C ALA A 149 6.82 -6.59 5.96
N THR A 150 7.37 -5.49 5.44
CA THR A 150 8.44 -4.74 6.11
C THR A 150 7.94 -4.10 7.40
N ARG A 151 6.79 -3.39 7.35
CA ARG A 151 6.15 -2.79 8.54
C ARG A 151 5.84 -3.84 9.61
N GLY A 152 5.30 -5.00 9.22
CA GLY A 152 4.98 -6.09 10.14
C GLY A 152 6.20 -6.63 10.90
N LYS A 153 7.35 -6.79 10.23
CA LYS A 153 8.60 -7.22 10.87
C LYS A 153 9.10 -6.21 11.90
N TRP A 154 9.03 -4.91 11.58
CA TRP A 154 9.45 -3.85 12.51
C TRP A 154 8.50 -3.73 13.71
N ILE A 155 7.20 -3.83 13.49
CA ILE A 155 6.20 -3.86 14.57
C ILE A 155 6.44 -5.07 15.46
N GLY A 156 6.63 -6.27 14.88
CA GLY A 156 6.92 -7.49 15.63
C GLY A 156 8.19 -7.37 16.46
N LEU A 157 9.27 -6.81 15.90
CA LEU A 157 10.50 -6.54 16.62
C LEU A 157 10.29 -5.53 17.77
N GLY A 158 9.48 -4.49 17.55
CA GLY A 158 9.11 -3.51 18.57
C GLY A 158 8.33 -4.13 19.73
N VAL A 159 7.37 -5.02 19.43
CA VAL A 159 6.62 -5.77 20.46
C VAL A 159 7.54 -6.67 21.28
N ILE A 160 8.46 -7.39 20.64
CA ILE A 160 9.45 -8.22 21.35
C ILE A 160 10.32 -7.35 22.26
N ALA A 161 10.82 -6.21 21.77
CA ALA A 161 11.63 -5.28 22.55
C ALA A 161 10.86 -4.72 23.77
N LEU A 162 9.57 -4.43 23.61
CA LEU A 162 8.70 -4.00 24.71
C LEU A 162 8.55 -5.09 25.77
N ILE A 163 8.27 -6.33 25.36
CA ILE A 163 8.15 -7.47 26.29
C ILE A 163 9.46 -7.66 27.06
N VAL A 164 10.61 -7.65 26.37
CA VAL A 164 11.92 -7.78 26.99
C VAL A 164 12.18 -6.65 27.98
N SER A 165 11.84 -5.40 27.63
CA SER A 165 11.95 -4.24 28.52
C SER A 165 11.14 -4.44 29.80
N VAL A 166 9.89 -4.90 29.69
CA VAL A 166 9.01 -5.12 30.85
C VAL A 166 9.54 -6.26 31.72
N VAL A 167 9.99 -7.37 31.13
CA VAL A 167 10.55 -8.52 31.87
C VAL A 167 11.82 -8.11 32.61
N ILE A 168 12.73 -7.40 31.96
CA ILE A 168 13.96 -6.91 32.59
C ILE A 168 13.63 -5.93 33.72
N SER A 169 12.70 -4.99 33.49
CA SER A 169 12.29 -4.02 34.52
C SER A 169 11.67 -4.70 35.74
N CYS A 170 10.81 -5.69 35.52
CA CYS A 170 10.17 -6.46 36.59
C CYS A 170 11.19 -7.31 37.36
N GLY A 171 12.11 -7.99 36.65
CA GLY A 171 13.19 -8.76 37.27
C GLY A 171 14.14 -7.89 38.09
N LEU A 172 14.46 -6.68 37.59
CA LEU A 172 15.31 -5.72 38.29
C LEU A 172 14.63 -5.16 39.56
N LEU A 173 13.32 -4.91 39.50
CA LEU A 173 12.52 -4.51 40.67
C LEU A 173 12.50 -5.57 41.77
N ILE A 174 12.40 -6.85 41.40
CA ILE A 174 12.43 -7.97 42.37
C ILE A 174 13.84 -8.13 42.97
N ALA A 175 14.90 -7.99 42.16
CA ALA A 175 16.27 -8.23 42.59
C ALA A 175 16.90 -7.08 43.40
N LEU A 176 16.46 -5.83 43.19
CA LEU A 176 17.05 -4.62 43.79
C LEU A 176 16.03 -3.83 44.65
N GLY A 177 15.01 -4.50 45.17
CA GLY A 177 13.90 -3.90 45.91
C GLY A 177 14.29 -3.03 47.11
N ASP A 178 15.47 -3.26 47.70
CA ASP A 178 16.01 -2.46 48.82
C ASP A 178 16.49 -1.06 48.39
N TYR A 179 16.81 -0.86 47.10
CA TYR A 179 17.22 0.42 46.51
C TYR A 179 16.11 0.97 45.61
N SER A 180 14.94 1.20 46.21
CA SER A 180 13.67 1.53 45.56
C SER A 180 13.71 2.76 44.64
N MET A 181 14.58 3.76 44.88
CA MET A 181 14.71 4.93 44.00
C MET A 181 15.60 4.71 42.77
N LEU A 182 16.62 3.84 42.82
CA LEU A 182 17.51 3.60 41.68
C LEU A 182 16.92 2.59 40.67
N ALA A 183 16.07 1.67 41.12
CA ALA A 183 15.51 0.60 40.27
C ALA A 183 14.43 1.09 39.28
N ILE A 184 13.73 2.19 39.58
CA ILE A 184 12.66 2.74 38.73
C ILE A 184 13.20 3.46 37.49
N CYS A 185 14.33 4.16 37.63
CA CYS A 185 14.96 4.94 36.55
C CYS A 185 15.27 4.14 35.28
N PRO A 186 15.92 2.96 35.34
CA PRO A 186 16.23 2.19 34.14
C PRO A 186 14.97 1.60 33.47
N GLY A 187 13.93 1.25 34.25
CA GLY A 187 12.69 0.73 33.69
C GLY A 187 11.93 1.76 32.87
N LEU A 188 11.86 3.01 33.34
CA LEU A 188 11.24 4.12 32.61
C LEU A 188 12.07 4.53 31.37
N ALA A 189 13.41 4.49 31.46
CA ALA A 189 14.28 4.77 30.33
C ALA A 189 14.12 3.72 29.21
N LEU A 190 13.98 2.44 29.57
CA LEU A 190 13.76 1.37 28.60
C LEU A 190 12.34 1.44 28.01
N LEU A 191 11.31 1.72 28.82
CA LEU A 191 9.94 1.89 28.34
C LEU A 191 9.78 3.04 27.35
N THR A 192 10.38 4.21 27.64
CA THR A 192 10.33 5.36 26.72
C THR A 192 11.10 5.09 25.42
N SER A 193 12.22 4.37 25.49
CA SER A 193 12.97 3.95 24.29
C SER A 193 12.20 2.91 23.45
N ALA A 194 11.47 2.00 24.10
CA ALA A 194 10.62 1.00 23.45
C ALA A 194 9.36 1.62 22.82
N LEU A 195 8.74 2.60 23.48
CA LEU A 195 7.63 3.36 22.89
C LEU A 195 8.08 4.17 21.67
N GLY A 196 9.26 4.80 21.73
CA GLY A 196 9.84 5.49 20.58
C GLY A 196 10.05 4.55 19.38
N LEU A 197 10.47 3.32 19.65
CA LEU A 197 10.61 2.27 18.64
C LEU A 197 9.28 1.74 18.07
N ILE A 198 8.14 1.94 18.73
CA ILE A 198 6.83 1.50 18.23
C ILE A 198 6.09 2.64 17.52
N LEU A 199 6.29 3.89 17.96
CA LEU A 199 5.68 5.06 17.32
C LEU A 199 6.38 5.48 16.02
N TRP A 200 7.69 5.24 15.88
CA TRP A 200 8.48 5.71 14.73
C TRP A 200 8.55 4.79 13.48
N PRO A 201 8.35 3.46 13.54
CA PRO A 201 8.37 2.58 12.36
C PRO A 201 7.29 2.79 11.30
N PRO A 202 6.07 3.33 11.57
CA PRO A 202 5.07 3.44 10.51
C PRO A 202 5.46 4.42 9.39
N ILE A 203 6.58 5.14 9.50
CA ILE A 203 6.89 6.30 8.64
C ILE A 203 7.75 5.98 7.40
N CYS A 204 8.48 4.86 7.28
CA CYS A 204 9.37 4.70 6.09
C CYS A 204 9.54 3.26 5.56
N PRO A 205 8.68 2.78 4.64
CA PRO A 205 9.17 1.86 3.61
C PRO A 205 10.16 2.63 2.71
N ALA A 206 11.33 2.03 2.43
CA ALA A 206 12.34 2.69 1.59
C ALA A 206 11.82 2.85 0.15
N LYS A 207 11.75 4.09 -0.35
CA LYS A 207 11.46 4.37 -1.76
C LYS A 207 12.55 3.76 -2.65
N PRO A 208 12.20 3.14 -3.79
CA PRO A 208 13.21 2.77 -4.75
C PRO A 208 13.79 4.03 -5.41
N ASN A 209 15.09 4.00 -5.60
CA ASN A 209 15.85 5.13 -6.12
C ASN A 209 15.61 5.42 -7.62
N ARG A 210 14.90 4.55 -8.36
CA ARG A 210 14.56 4.74 -9.78
C ARG A 210 13.30 3.97 -10.15
N ALA A 211 12.48 4.56 -11.02
CA ALA A 211 11.47 3.83 -11.77
C ALA A 211 12.12 2.69 -12.58
N PRO A 212 11.43 1.55 -12.71
CA PRO A 212 11.93 0.40 -13.45
C PRO A 212 12.14 0.71 -14.94
N LYS A 213 13.25 0.21 -15.50
CA LYS A 213 13.59 0.42 -16.93
C LYS A 213 12.69 -0.37 -17.88
N LYS A 214 12.00 -1.41 -17.41
CA LYS A 214 11.11 -2.26 -18.23
C LYS A 214 9.94 -2.77 -17.39
N PRO A 215 8.68 -2.58 -17.83
CA PRO A 215 7.53 -3.07 -17.11
C PRO A 215 7.37 -4.60 -17.26
N PRO A 216 6.63 -5.26 -16.35
CA PRO A 216 6.34 -6.68 -16.44
C PRO A 216 5.40 -7.00 -17.63
N SER A 217 5.31 -8.28 -17.98
CA SER A 217 4.48 -8.77 -19.10
C SER A 217 3.00 -8.39 -18.93
N GLY A 218 2.40 -7.76 -19.94
CA GLY A 218 0.99 -7.34 -19.92
C GLY A 218 0.75 -5.83 -19.68
N TRP A 219 1.83 -5.04 -19.61
CA TRP A 219 1.78 -3.59 -19.47
C TRP A 219 1.91 -2.87 -20.82
N PRO A 220 1.29 -1.68 -20.98
CA PRO A 220 1.45 -0.87 -22.18
C PRO A 220 2.90 -0.41 -22.31
N SER A 221 3.41 -0.34 -23.55
CA SER A 221 4.80 0.04 -23.84
C SER A 221 5.17 1.47 -23.39
N SER A 222 4.16 2.33 -23.22
CA SER A 222 4.27 3.70 -22.70
C SER A 222 4.46 3.78 -21.17
N ALA A 223 4.37 2.66 -20.44
CA ALA A 223 4.59 2.63 -18.98
C ALA A 223 6.07 2.75 -18.58
N THR A 224 7.00 2.89 -19.53
CA THR A 224 8.43 3.11 -19.25
C THR A 224 8.71 4.59 -19.04
N CYS A 225 9.28 4.94 -17.91
CA CYS A 225 9.83 6.28 -17.70
C CYS A 225 11.14 6.39 -18.48
N LYS A 226 11.09 6.95 -19.70
CA LYS A 226 12.29 7.18 -20.51
C LYS A 226 13.07 8.33 -19.84
N PRO A 227 14.37 8.19 -19.54
CA PRO A 227 15.13 9.31 -19.02
C PRO A 227 15.15 10.42 -20.09
N SER A 228 14.53 11.56 -19.80
CA SER A 228 14.58 12.70 -20.71
C SER A 228 16.03 13.21 -20.75
N LYS A 229 16.71 12.98 -21.88
CA LYS A 229 17.99 13.62 -22.16
C LYS A 229 17.68 15.03 -22.63
N SER A 230 17.44 15.94 -21.68
CA SER A 230 17.39 17.37 -21.97
C SER A 230 18.81 17.88 -22.17
N THR A 231 19.32 17.76 -23.40
CA THR A 231 20.41 18.63 -23.87
C THR A 231 19.76 19.85 -24.49
N ALA A 232 19.40 20.83 -23.66
CA ALA A 232 18.91 22.12 -24.11
C ALA A 232 20.10 22.98 -24.58
N THR A 233 20.47 22.86 -25.86
CA THR A 233 21.28 23.88 -26.54
C THR A 233 20.34 24.97 -27.02
N TRP A 234 20.39 26.14 -26.37
CA TRP A 234 19.67 27.33 -26.81
C TRP A 234 20.47 28.03 -27.93
N PRO A 235 19.84 28.40 -29.07
CA PRO A 235 20.46 29.29 -30.04
C PRO A 235 20.60 30.70 -29.46
N LYS A 236 21.75 31.33 -29.71
CA LYS A 236 22.12 32.68 -29.25
C LYS A 236 21.27 33.77 -29.88
#